data_AF-A0A359M7S7-F1
#
_entry.id   AF-A0A359M7S7-F1
#
_cell.length_a   1.000
_cell.length_b   1.000
_cell.length_c   1.000
_cell.angle_alpha   90.00
_cell.angle_beta   90.00
_cell.angle_gamma   90.00
#
_symmetry.space_group_name_H-M   'P 1'
#
loop_
_entity.id
_entity.type
_entity.pdbx_description
1 polymer ?
#
loop_
_entity_poly.entity_id
_entity_poly.type
_entity_poly.pdbx_seq_one_letter_code
_entity_poly.pdbx_strand_id
1 'polypeptide(L)'
;GQAGAKAILNLLTGAISPSGKLSESYPMVYEDVSTSNNFPGLENTVEYRESLFVGYRYFDTARLKVKYPFGYGLSYSKFQYSNLEVNALGISFDLKNIGSMNAKEIAQLYIGKKDTKILRPKKELKGFVKEELAAGQTKRVNILFDEYAFRFFNVKTNQWEIEPGVYQIYVGSSSVDIHLTGAIKKEGQKNDLPYQLSQLPSYTSLKIHEITDADFELLLGRKIPNPHFVFYKKNRMIVDYNTTVQQLKYARGWSGRFFAWAIRFGYKFMRLIGQKKIANIMQMALYHNPMRNISRLTGGAVKWGQLDGLIMMFNGHFFKGLRKFFKAGKKNKNIKKVKA
;
A
#
# COMPACT_ATOMS: atom_id res chain seq x y z
N GLY A 1 18.21 6.87 14.09
CA GLY A 1 17.87 7.05 15.52
C GLY A 1 19.08 7.57 16.27
N GLN A 2 18.93 7.89 17.57
CA GLN A 2 19.97 8.55 18.38
C GLN A 2 21.30 7.76 18.51
N ALA A 3 21.26 6.43 18.39
CA ALA A 3 22.45 5.57 18.44
C ALA A 3 23.13 5.34 17.06
N GLY A 4 22.79 6.15 16.05
CA GLY A 4 23.24 5.97 14.67
C GLY A 4 24.77 6.01 14.50
N ALA A 5 25.45 6.95 15.17
CA ALA A 5 26.90 7.09 15.07
C ALA A 5 27.65 5.83 15.54
N LYS A 6 27.29 5.30 16.70
CA LYS A 6 27.89 4.06 17.25
C LYS A 6 27.62 2.85 16.34
N ALA A 7 26.41 2.74 15.79
CA ALA A 7 26.07 1.66 14.86
C ALA A 7 26.89 1.73 13.57
N ILE A 8 27.07 2.93 13.00
CA ILE A 8 27.90 3.15 11.80
C ILE A 8 29.36 2.79 12.08
N LEU A 9 29.92 3.24 13.21
CA LEU A 9 31.29 2.90 13.60
C LEU A 9 31.49 1.38 13.66
N ASN A 10 30.61 0.66 14.36
CA ASN A 10 30.70 -0.81 14.47
C ASN A 10 30.65 -1.53 13.12
N LEU A 11 29.88 -1.01 12.16
CA LEU A 11 29.82 -1.54 10.80
C LEU A 11 31.12 -1.25 10.05
N LEU A 12 31.56 0.02 10.00
CA LEU A 12 32.75 0.43 9.26
C LEU A 12 34.02 -0.26 9.75
N THR A 13 34.13 -0.54 11.06
CA THR A 13 35.31 -1.22 11.63
C THR A 13 35.23 -2.74 11.53
N GLY A 14 34.13 -3.32 11.02
CA GLY A 14 33.94 -4.77 10.97
C GLY A 14 33.67 -5.42 12.33
N ALA A 15 33.44 -4.64 13.39
CA ALA A 15 33.07 -5.17 14.70
C ALA A 15 31.77 -5.97 14.65
N ILE A 16 30.88 -5.62 13.72
CA ILE A 16 29.73 -6.41 13.30
C ILE A 16 29.62 -6.43 11.77
N SER A 17 29.21 -7.55 11.18
CA SER A 17 28.91 -7.61 9.75
C SER A 17 27.56 -6.93 9.43
N PRO A 18 27.45 -6.14 8.33
CA PRO A 18 26.16 -5.67 7.86
C PRO A 18 25.24 -6.85 7.51
N SER A 19 23.97 -6.72 7.87
CA SER A 19 22.95 -7.77 7.67
C SER A 19 21.56 -7.20 7.41
N GLY A 20 21.48 -5.94 6.99
CA GLY A 20 20.25 -5.33 6.51
C GLY A 20 19.99 -5.74 5.06
N LYS A 21 18.73 -5.92 4.70
CA LYS A 21 18.28 -6.09 3.33
C LYS A 21 17.28 -4.99 2.98
N LEU A 22 17.28 -4.50 1.75
CA LEU A 22 16.41 -3.43 1.30
C LEU A 22 14.92 -3.85 1.36
N SER A 23 14.08 -3.00 1.93
CA SER A 23 12.63 -3.16 1.93
C SER A 23 11.95 -2.59 0.68
N GLU A 24 12.71 -1.97 -0.21
CA GLU A 24 12.23 -1.26 -1.41
C GLU A 24 13.21 -1.49 -2.57
N SER A 25 12.71 -1.41 -3.80
CA SER A 25 13.57 -1.41 -5.00
C SER A 25 14.10 -0.01 -5.27
N TYR A 26 15.40 0.11 -5.56
CA TYR A 26 16.03 1.36 -5.96
C TYR A 26 16.12 1.40 -7.49
N PRO A 27 15.25 2.16 -8.18
CA PRO A 27 15.23 2.19 -9.63
C PRO A 27 16.50 2.84 -10.21
N MET A 28 16.75 2.65 -11.51
CA MET A 28 17.85 3.35 -12.19
C MET A 28 17.51 4.82 -12.38
N VAL A 29 16.29 5.11 -12.83
CA VAL A 29 15.71 6.45 -12.93
C VAL A 29 14.27 6.46 -12.40
N TYR A 30 13.73 7.61 -12.02
CA TYR A 30 12.39 7.71 -11.43
C TYR A 30 11.29 7.24 -12.40
N GLU A 31 11.50 7.47 -13.69
CA GLU A 31 10.56 7.14 -14.76
C GLU A 31 10.30 5.62 -14.84
N ASP A 32 11.26 4.78 -14.45
CA ASP A 32 11.09 3.32 -14.40
C ASP A 32 10.13 2.87 -13.29
N VAL A 33 9.76 3.73 -12.34
CA VAL A 33 8.83 3.39 -11.26
C VAL A 33 7.43 3.26 -11.86
N SER A 34 6.74 2.14 -11.60
CA SER A 34 5.43 1.84 -12.21
C SER A 34 4.35 2.91 -11.99
N THR A 35 4.47 3.72 -10.93
CA THR A 35 3.54 4.81 -10.61
C THR A 35 3.95 6.17 -11.17
N SER A 36 5.11 6.30 -11.81
CA SER A 36 5.72 7.59 -12.16
C SER A 36 4.82 8.49 -13.01
N ASN A 37 4.04 7.90 -13.94
CA ASN A 37 3.10 8.63 -14.81
C ASN A 37 1.81 9.07 -14.10
N ASN A 38 1.40 8.36 -13.04
CA ASN A 38 0.07 8.51 -12.43
C ASN A 38 0.12 9.12 -11.03
N PHE A 39 1.30 9.35 -10.46
CA PHE A 39 1.51 10.01 -9.18
C PHE A 39 2.04 11.44 -9.40
N PRO A 40 1.51 12.47 -8.70
CA PRO A 40 0.58 12.44 -7.57
C PRO A 40 -0.91 12.38 -7.96
N GLY A 41 -1.22 12.09 -9.22
CA GLY A 41 -2.58 12.06 -9.76
C GLY A 41 -3.04 13.43 -10.28
N LEU A 42 -4.34 13.55 -10.48
CA LEU A 42 -5.02 14.78 -10.87
C LEU A 42 -5.72 15.41 -9.65
N GLU A 43 -6.73 16.24 -9.86
CA GLU A 43 -7.34 17.02 -8.77
C GLU A 43 -8.12 16.14 -7.77
N ASN A 44 -8.96 15.22 -8.26
CA ASN A 44 -9.84 14.38 -7.45
C ASN A 44 -9.40 12.92 -7.37
N THR A 45 -8.51 12.47 -8.25
CA THR A 45 -8.17 11.05 -8.42
C THR A 45 -6.66 10.84 -8.45
N VAL A 46 -6.24 9.71 -7.89
CA VAL A 46 -4.92 9.12 -8.08
C VAL A 46 -5.17 7.69 -8.51
N GLU A 47 -4.73 7.35 -9.72
CA GLU A 47 -5.12 6.11 -10.39
C GLU A 47 -3.98 5.10 -10.30
N TYR A 48 -4.23 4.00 -9.59
CA TYR A 48 -3.23 2.94 -9.36
C TYR A 48 -3.25 1.97 -10.54
N ARG A 49 -2.89 2.49 -11.71
CA ARG A 49 -2.95 1.75 -12.98
C ARG A 49 -1.98 0.57 -13.01
N GLU A 50 -0.90 0.62 -12.24
CA GLU A 50 0.05 -0.47 -12.09
C GLU A 50 -0.52 -1.74 -11.43
N SER A 51 -1.70 -1.64 -10.79
CA SER A 51 -2.37 -2.77 -10.15
C SER A 51 -1.42 -3.52 -9.17
N LEU A 52 -1.19 -4.82 -9.38
CA LEU A 52 -0.31 -5.62 -8.52
C LEU A 52 1.19 -5.38 -8.75
N PHE A 53 1.57 -4.67 -9.81
CA PHE A 53 2.96 -4.47 -10.20
C PHE A 53 3.55 -3.23 -9.52
N VAL A 54 3.70 -3.32 -8.20
CA VAL A 54 4.33 -2.28 -7.38
C VAL A 54 5.72 -2.74 -6.92
N GLY A 55 6.72 -1.87 -7.09
CA GLY A 55 8.10 -2.15 -6.67
C GLY A 55 8.69 -3.37 -7.37
N TYR A 56 9.32 -4.29 -6.63
CA TYR A 56 9.97 -5.47 -7.24
C TYR A 56 9.01 -6.37 -8.02
N ARG A 57 7.72 -6.39 -7.67
CA ARG A 57 6.71 -7.12 -8.44
C ARG A 57 6.67 -6.67 -9.89
N TYR A 58 6.87 -5.37 -10.14
CA TYR A 58 7.05 -4.85 -11.49
C TYR A 58 8.42 -5.18 -12.05
N PHE A 59 9.49 -4.68 -11.42
CA PHE A 59 10.84 -4.75 -11.98
C PHE A 59 11.29 -6.18 -12.31
N ASP A 60 11.01 -7.15 -11.44
CA ASP A 60 11.38 -8.56 -11.67
C ASP A 60 10.51 -9.24 -12.73
N THR A 61 9.23 -8.88 -12.83
CA THR A 61 8.32 -9.44 -13.83
C THR A 61 8.61 -8.89 -15.22
N ALA A 62 8.80 -7.57 -15.32
CA ALA A 62 9.16 -6.85 -16.56
C ALA A 62 10.65 -6.95 -16.91
N ARG A 63 11.46 -7.59 -16.04
CA ARG A 63 12.92 -7.77 -16.20
C ARG A 63 13.68 -6.45 -16.38
N LEU A 64 13.20 -5.41 -15.71
CA LEU A 64 13.84 -4.09 -15.71
C LEU A 64 15.02 -4.09 -14.75
N LYS A 65 16.11 -3.42 -15.17
CA LYS A 65 17.29 -3.25 -14.32
C LYS A 65 17.00 -2.22 -13.24
N VAL A 66 17.47 -2.52 -12.02
CA VAL A 66 17.40 -1.63 -10.87
C VAL A 66 18.81 -1.43 -10.31
N LYS A 67 19.05 -0.30 -9.65
CA LYS A 67 20.33 -0.03 -8.99
C LYS A 67 20.55 -0.99 -7.85
N TYR A 68 19.53 -1.19 -7.01
CA TYR A 68 19.51 -2.22 -5.98
C TYR A 68 18.12 -2.86 -5.90
N PRO A 69 18.02 -4.21 -5.98
CA PRO A 69 16.75 -4.90 -5.93
C PRO A 69 16.19 -5.02 -4.51
N PHE A 70 14.89 -5.29 -4.42
CA PHE A 70 14.25 -5.64 -3.16
C PHE A 70 14.93 -6.85 -2.50
N GLY A 71 15.08 -6.79 -1.18
CA GLY A 71 15.75 -7.81 -0.40
C GLY A 71 17.26 -7.86 -0.62
N TYR A 72 17.88 -6.92 -1.34
CA TYR A 72 19.34 -6.86 -1.52
C TYR A 72 20.05 -6.32 -0.28
N GLY A 73 21.21 -6.87 0.02
CA GLY A 73 22.10 -6.35 1.06
C GLY A 73 23.33 -7.24 1.22
N LEU A 74 24.48 -6.60 1.33
CA LEU A 74 25.78 -7.25 1.46
C LEU A 74 26.09 -7.62 2.91
N SER A 75 27.07 -8.50 3.06
CA SER A 75 27.67 -8.93 4.32
C SER A 75 29.19 -8.97 4.13
N TYR A 76 29.95 -8.85 5.21
CA TYR A 76 31.39 -9.15 5.22
C TYR A 76 31.67 -10.65 5.18
N SER A 77 30.64 -11.49 5.37
CA SER A 77 30.72 -12.93 5.15
C SER A 77 29.96 -13.36 3.89
N LYS A 78 30.14 -14.63 3.48
CA LYS A 78 29.44 -15.26 2.36
C LYS A 78 28.62 -16.45 2.86
N PHE A 79 27.48 -16.69 2.23
CA PHE A 79 26.57 -17.76 2.61
C PHE A 79 26.29 -18.69 1.42
N GLN A 80 26.17 -19.98 1.71
CA GLN A 80 25.83 -21.02 0.75
C GLN A 80 24.48 -21.65 1.15
N TYR A 81 23.66 -21.91 0.15
CA TYR A 81 22.34 -22.53 0.28
C TYR A 81 22.39 -23.91 -0.41
N SER A 82 21.88 -24.95 0.24
CA SER A 82 21.85 -26.31 -0.33
C SER A 82 20.71 -27.17 0.22
N ASN A 83 20.51 -28.34 -0.37
CA ASN A 83 19.62 -29.40 0.16
C ASN A 83 18.18 -28.93 0.39
N LEU A 84 17.57 -28.26 -0.61
CA LEU A 84 16.18 -27.81 -0.53
C LEU A 84 15.22 -29.01 -0.51
N GLU A 85 14.32 -29.00 0.46
CA GLU A 85 13.15 -29.86 0.54
C GLU A 85 11.88 -29.01 0.59
N VAL A 86 10.86 -29.44 -0.15
CA VAL A 86 9.56 -28.79 -0.21
C VAL A 86 8.50 -29.81 0.17
N ASN A 87 7.66 -29.50 1.16
CA ASN A 87 6.56 -30.34 1.60
C ASN A 87 5.27 -29.52 1.77
N ALA A 88 4.19 -30.15 2.23
CA ALA A 88 2.89 -29.49 2.35
C ALA A 88 2.88 -28.31 3.34
N LEU A 89 3.73 -28.35 4.37
CA LEU A 89 3.80 -27.38 5.46
C LEU A 89 4.77 -26.23 5.17
N GLY A 90 5.73 -26.39 4.26
CA GLY A 90 6.75 -25.37 4.01
C GLY A 90 7.96 -25.89 3.24
N ILE A 91 9.06 -25.17 3.44
CA ILE A 91 10.38 -25.55 2.93
C ILE A 91 11.38 -25.75 4.05
N SER A 92 12.38 -26.59 3.79
CA SER A 92 13.59 -26.68 4.61
C SER A 92 14.83 -26.75 3.73
N PHE A 93 15.95 -26.16 4.17
CA PHE A 93 17.21 -26.16 3.44
C PHE A 93 18.39 -25.89 4.38
N ASP A 94 19.60 -26.19 3.92
CA ASP A 94 20.81 -25.91 4.67
C ASP A 94 21.35 -24.54 4.31
N LEU A 95 21.65 -23.74 5.34
CA LEU A 95 22.31 -22.45 5.22
C LEU A 95 23.67 -22.53 5.90
N LYS A 96 24.75 -22.31 5.15
CA LYS A 96 26.12 -22.36 5.67
C LYS A 96 26.81 -21.00 5.55
N ASN A 97 27.43 -20.56 6.63
CA ASN A 97 28.36 -19.43 6.58
C ASN A 97 29.73 -19.95 6.10
N ILE A 98 30.14 -19.56 4.90
CA ILE A 98 31.40 -19.98 4.27
C ILE A 98 32.49 -18.90 4.32
N GLY A 99 32.22 -17.77 4.98
CA GLY A 99 33.24 -16.75 5.22
C GLY A 99 33.97 -16.94 6.54
N SER A 100 34.79 -15.94 6.89
CA SER A 100 35.73 -15.98 8.01
C SER A 100 35.25 -15.35 9.30
N MET A 101 34.02 -14.80 9.33
CA MET A 101 33.48 -14.15 10.52
C MET A 101 32.02 -14.53 10.79
N ASN A 102 31.62 -14.36 12.04
CA ASN A 102 30.22 -14.49 12.46
C ASN A 102 29.39 -13.41 11.77
N ALA A 103 28.29 -13.81 11.15
CA ALA A 103 27.45 -12.91 10.38
C ALA A 103 26.00 -13.41 10.36
N LYS A 104 25.11 -12.51 9.95
CA LYS A 104 23.68 -12.82 9.81
C LYS A 104 23.28 -12.81 8.34
N GLU A 105 22.47 -13.77 7.95
CA GLU A 105 21.85 -13.84 6.63
C GLU A 105 20.32 -13.81 6.76
N ILE A 106 19.66 -13.21 5.78
CA ILE A 106 18.20 -13.24 5.64
C ILE A 106 17.88 -14.06 4.40
N ALA A 107 17.47 -15.31 4.61
CA ALA A 107 16.99 -16.18 3.56
C ALA A 107 15.52 -15.85 3.25
N GLN A 108 15.21 -15.69 1.97
CA GLN A 108 13.92 -15.19 1.49
C GLN A 108 13.23 -16.25 0.62
N LEU A 109 11.99 -16.59 0.97
CA LEU A 109 11.11 -17.48 0.23
C LEU A 109 10.19 -16.66 -0.67
N TYR A 110 10.27 -16.92 -1.97
CA TYR A 110 9.36 -16.39 -2.97
C TYR A 110 8.56 -17.53 -3.63
N ILE A 111 7.31 -17.25 -3.97
CA ILE A 111 6.43 -18.19 -4.67
C ILE A 111 5.94 -17.55 -5.96
N GLY A 112 6.06 -18.27 -7.07
CA GLY A 112 5.55 -17.87 -8.37
C GLY A 112 4.68 -18.96 -9.01
N LYS A 113 3.92 -18.62 -10.05
CA LYS A 113 3.14 -19.56 -10.85
C LYS A 113 3.23 -19.15 -12.31
N LYS A 114 3.86 -19.99 -13.15
CA LYS A 114 4.10 -19.69 -14.57
C LYS A 114 2.80 -19.75 -15.38
N ASP A 115 2.06 -20.84 -15.21
CA ASP A 115 0.82 -21.08 -15.97
C ASP A 115 -0.40 -20.49 -15.26
N THR A 116 -0.33 -19.20 -14.90
CA THR A 116 -1.42 -18.51 -14.21
C THR A 116 -2.45 -17.95 -15.18
N LYS A 117 -3.73 -18.01 -14.82
CA LYS A 117 -4.85 -17.45 -15.59
C LYS A 117 -5.30 -16.07 -15.11
N ILE A 118 -4.63 -15.52 -14.11
CA ILE A 118 -4.94 -14.22 -13.50
C ILE A 118 -3.73 -13.29 -13.61
N LEU A 119 -3.95 -12.00 -13.39
CA LEU A 119 -2.84 -11.08 -13.29
C LEU A 119 -2.03 -11.40 -12.03
N ARG A 120 -0.74 -11.74 -12.21
CA ARG A 120 0.15 -12.09 -11.11
C ARG A 120 1.59 -11.64 -11.39
N PRO A 121 2.31 -11.14 -10.38
CA PRO A 121 3.75 -10.98 -10.48
C PRO A 121 4.44 -12.32 -10.74
N LYS A 122 5.62 -12.29 -11.38
CA LYS A 122 6.46 -13.48 -11.62
C LYS A 122 6.68 -14.31 -10.37
N LYS A 123 6.92 -13.65 -9.24
CA LYS A 123 7.02 -14.24 -7.90
C LYS A 123 6.75 -13.20 -6.82
N GLU A 124 6.31 -13.67 -5.66
CA GLU A 124 6.01 -12.83 -4.49
C GLU A 124 6.68 -13.39 -3.24
N LEU A 125 7.22 -12.52 -2.39
CA LEU A 125 7.78 -12.88 -1.09
C LEU A 125 6.65 -13.44 -0.20
N LYS A 126 6.84 -14.65 0.32
CA LYS A 126 5.88 -15.34 1.20
C LYS A 126 6.45 -15.71 2.57
N GLY A 127 7.75 -15.55 2.77
CA GLY A 127 8.38 -15.72 4.06
C GLY A 127 9.86 -15.35 4.02
N PHE A 128 10.44 -15.11 5.18
CA PHE A 128 11.87 -14.95 5.33
C PHE A 128 12.27 -15.30 6.76
N VAL A 129 13.54 -15.60 6.95
CA VAL A 129 14.11 -15.88 8.27
C VAL A 129 15.51 -15.29 8.34
N LYS A 130 15.82 -14.69 9.49
CA LYS A 130 17.13 -14.13 9.77
C LYS A 130 17.88 -15.04 10.71
N GLU A 131 19.02 -15.53 10.26
CA GLU A 131 19.84 -16.47 11.02
C GLU A 131 21.22 -15.89 11.29
N GLU A 132 21.71 -16.09 12.51
CA GLU A 132 23.08 -15.80 12.90
C GLU A 132 23.90 -17.09 12.85
N LEU A 133 25.01 -17.06 12.13
CA LEU A 133 25.87 -18.22 11.95
C LEU A 133 27.32 -17.83 12.25
N ALA A 134 27.98 -18.64 13.06
CA ALA A 134 29.43 -18.57 13.21
C ALA A 134 30.14 -18.93 11.90
N ALA A 135 31.39 -18.50 11.74
CA ALA A 135 32.20 -18.89 10.57
C ALA A 135 32.27 -20.42 10.43
N GLY A 136 31.98 -20.94 9.24
CA GLY A 136 31.94 -22.38 8.95
C GLY A 136 30.68 -23.11 9.41
N GLN A 137 29.81 -22.50 10.22
CA GLN A 137 28.60 -23.14 10.73
C GLN A 137 27.57 -23.38 9.62
N THR A 138 26.93 -24.55 9.66
CA THR A 138 25.73 -24.88 8.89
C THR A 138 24.53 -24.97 9.82
N LYS A 139 23.38 -24.44 9.40
CA LYS A 139 22.11 -24.57 10.09
C LYS A 139 21.03 -25.04 9.12
N ARG A 140 20.20 -26.00 9.53
CA ARG A 140 18.97 -26.36 8.83
C ARG A 140 17.91 -25.31 9.13
N VAL A 141 17.39 -24.67 8.10
CA VAL A 141 16.45 -23.56 8.19
C VAL A 141 15.08 -24.01 7.67
N ASN A 142 14.02 -23.62 8.36
CA ASN A 142 12.64 -23.94 8.00
C ASN A 142 11.84 -22.64 7.77
N ILE A 143 11.10 -22.56 6.67
CA ILE A 143 10.13 -21.48 6.41
C ILE A 143 8.78 -22.13 6.09
N LEU A 144 7.81 -21.93 6.97
CA LEU A 144 6.47 -22.50 6.83
C LEU A 144 5.63 -21.74 5.80
N PHE A 145 4.76 -22.45 5.11
CA PHE A 145 3.68 -21.85 4.34
C PHE A 145 2.56 -21.45 5.29
N ASP A 146 2.23 -20.17 5.35
CA ASP A 146 1.03 -19.70 6.03
C ASP A 146 -0.22 -19.94 5.16
N GLU A 147 -1.40 -19.66 5.73
CA GLU A 147 -2.68 -19.71 5.01
C GLU A 147 -2.76 -18.72 3.83
N TYR A 148 -1.79 -17.82 3.68
CA TYR A 148 -1.75 -16.75 2.68
C TYR A 148 -0.77 -17.00 1.54
N ALA A 149 0.05 -18.06 1.64
CA ALA A 149 1.17 -18.33 0.76
C ALA A 149 0.75 -18.47 -0.71
N PHE A 150 -0.41 -19.09 -0.97
CA PHE A 150 -0.85 -19.45 -2.33
C PHE A 150 -2.08 -18.68 -2.82
N ARG A 151 -2.76 -17.95 -1.93
CA ARG A 151 -4.03 -17.30 -2.24
C ARG A 151 -3.87 -16.03 -3.08
N PHE A 152 -4.89 -15.71 -3.86
CA PHE A 152 -5.11 -14.43 -4.52
C PHE A 152 -6.52 -13.93 -4.20
N PHE A 153 -6.77 -12.64 -4.37
CA PHE A 153 -8.09 -12.06 -4.14
C PHE A 153 -8.88 -12.06 -5.44
N ASN A 154 -10.01 -12.78 -5.47
CA ASN A 154 -10.92 -12.81 -6.61
C ASN A 154 -11.99 -11.72 -6.42
N VAL A 155 -11.91 -10.67 -7.23
CA VAL A 155 -12.84 -9.52 -7.15
C VAL A 155 -14.27 -9.87 -7.59
N LYS A 156 -14.45 -10.93 -8.38
CA LYS A 156 -15.78 -11.38 -8.84
C LYS A 156 -16.56 -12.08 -7.74
N THR A 157 -15.88 -12.98 -7.02
CA THR A 157 -16.47 -13.72 -5.89
C THR A 157 -16.31 -12.99 -4.56
N ASN A 158 -15.49 -11.94 -4.52
CA ASN A 158 -15.13 -11.15 -3.35
C ASN A 158 -14.51 -12.00 -2.23
N GLN A 159 -13.65 -12.96 -2.59
CA GLN A 159 -13.06 -13.94 -1.69
C GLN A 159 -11.57 -14.18 -1.98
N TRP A 160 -10.86 -14.71 -0.99
CA TRP A 160 -9.52 -15.24 -1.17
C TRP A 160 -9.59 -16.68 -1.68
N GLU A 161 -8.92 -16.96 -2.79
CA GLU A 161 -8.97 -18.26 -3.46
C GLU A 161 -7.56 -18.73 -3.84
N ILE A 162 -7.39 -20.04 -4.08
CA ILE A 162 -6.14 -20.64 -4.52
C ILE A 162 -6.33 -21.14 -5.95
N GLU A 163 -5.49 -20.69 -6.87
CA GLU A 163 -5.50 -21.21 -8.24
C GLU A 163 -4.88 -22.62 -8.27
N PRO A 164 -5.52 -23.61 -8.89
CA PRO A 164 -4.99 -24.96 -9.00
C PRO A 164 -3.72 -24.99 -9.88
N GLY A 165 -2.83 -25.93 -9.61
CA GLY A 165 -1.67 -26.22 -10.44
C GLY A 165 -0.35 -26.21 -9.70
N VAL A 166 0.75 -26.09 -10.45
CA VAL A 166 2.11 -26.14 -9.93
C VAL A 166 2.60 -24.72 -9.63
N TYR A 167 3.00 -24.51 -8.38
CA TYR A 167 3.66 -23.31 -7.92
C TYR A 167 5.17 -23.55 -7.86
N GLN A 168 5.94 -22.58 -8.33
CA GLN A 168 7.39 -22.58 -8.24
C GLN A 168 7.82 -21.92 -6.92
N ILE A 169 8.72 -22.59 -6.22
CA ILE A 169 9.38 -22.10 -5.02
C ILE A 169 10.75 -21.57 -5.41
N TYR A 170 11.11 -20.40 -4.92
CA TYR A 170 12.41 -19.78 -5.08
C TYR A 170 12.93 -19.38 -3.70
N VAL A 171 14.16 -19.80 -3.37
CA VAL A 171 14.85 -19.39 -2.14
C VAL A 171 16.09 -18.61 -2.54
N GLY A 172 16.23 -17.41 -2.00
CA GLY A 172 17.31 -16.50 -2.38
C GLY A 172 17.77 -15.59 -1.26
N SER A 173 18.85 -14.85 -1.54
CA SER A 173 19.39 -13.82 -0.66
C SER A 173 18.81 -12.42 -0.97
N SER A 174 18.12 -12.29 -2.12
CA SER A 174 17.35 -11.12 -2.57
C SER A 174 16.31 -11.53 -3.62
N SER A 175 15.50 -10.59 -4.12
CA SER A 175 14.48 -10.90 -5.15
C SER A 175 15.07 -11.34 -6.50
N VAL A 176 16.35 -11.07 -6.76
CA VAL A 176 17.02 -11.44 -8.03
C VAL A 176 18.14 -12.47 -7.83
N ASP A 177 18.66 -12.62 -6.62
CA ASP A 177 19.72 -13.58 -6.28
C ASP A 177 19.10 -14.84 -5.68
N ILE A 178 18.64 -15.73 -6.56
CA ILE A 178 17.97 -16.98 -6.22
C ILE A 178 18.98 -18.13 -6.26
N HIS A 179 19.09 -18.86 -5.15
CA HIS A 179 20.05 -19.94 -4.97
C HIS A 179 19.42 -21.33 -5.13
N LEU A 180 18.18 -21.50 -4.68
CA LEU A 180 17.48 -22.78 -4.72
C LEU A 180 16.12 -22.62 -5.38
N THR A 181 15.71 -23.64 -6.13
CA THR A 181 14.37 -23.71 -6.73
C THR A 181 13.73 -25.07 -6.48
N GLY A 182 12.42 -25.06 -6.29
CA GLY A 182 11.61 -26.27 -6.11
C GLY A 182 10.20 -26.02 -6.62
N ALA A 183 9.30 -27.00 -6.48
CA ALA A 183 7.92 -26.87 -6.93
C ALA A 183 6.96 -27.60 -5.99
N ILE A 184 5.72 -27.13 -5.92
CA ILE A 184 4.64 -27.78 -5.17
C ILE A 184 3.34 -27.67 -5.95
N LYS A 185 2.59 -28.77 -6.01
CA LYS A 185 1.24 -28.79 -6.60
C LYS A 185 0.22 -28.40 -5.53
N LYS A 186 -0.73 -27.53 -5.90
CA LYS A 186 -1.91 -27.21 -5.08
C LYS A 186 -3.17 -27.54 -5.85
N GLU A 187 -4.10 -28.18 -5.17
CA GLU A 187 -5.38 -28.58 -5.76
C GLU A 187 -6.32 -27.41 -6.00
N GLY A 188 -6.21 -26.33 -5.20
CA GLY A 188 -6.94 -25.08 -5.39
C GLY A 188 -8.47 -25.24 -5.41
N GLN A 189 -9.16 -24.21 -5.88
CA GLN A 189 -10.59 -24.30 -6.23
C GLN A 189 -10.74 -24.14 -7.75
N LYS A 190 -11.84 -24.63 -8.35
CA LYS A 190 -12.17 -24.22 -9.73
C LYS A 190 -12.68 -22.78 -9.69
N ASN A 191 -11.80 -21.82 -10.02
CA ASN A 191 -12.09 -20.39 -9.87
C ASN A 191 -12.98 -19.87 -11.01
N ASP A 192 -14.05 -19.16 -10.67
CA ASP A 192 -14.76 -18.29 -11.62
C ASP A 192 -14.00 -16.96 -11.71
N LEU A 193 -13.22 -16.80 -12.77
CA LEU A 193 -12.27 -15.70 -12.89
C LEU A 193 -12.98 -14.36 -13.22
N PRO A 194 -12.47 -13.23 -12.69
CA PRO A 194 -13.05 -11.91 -12.92
C PRO A 194 -12.90 -11.41 -14.37
N TYR A 195 -11.88 -11.88 -15.08
CA TYR A 195 -11.55 -11.46 -16.44
C TYR A 195 -10.75 -12.58 -17.14
N GLN A 196 -10.61 -12.47 -18.46
CA GLN A 196 -9.66 -13.27 -19.23
C GLN A 196 -8.41 -12.43 -19.51
N LEU A 197 -7.21 -13.01 -19.36
CA LEU A 197 -5.95 -12.28 -19.62
C LEU A 197 -5.83 -11.75 -21.05
N SER A 198 -6.46 -12.41 -22.02
CA SER A 198 -6.56 -11.94 -23.41
C SER A 198 -7.27 -10.59 -23.55
N GLN A 199 -8.11 -10.21 -22.59
CA GLN A 199 -8.82 -8.92 -22.55
C GLN A 199 -7.99 -7.81 -21.90
N LEU A 200 -6.80 -8.11 -21.38
CA LEU A 200 -5.91 -7.17 -20.69
C LEU A 200 -4.52 -7.12 -21.34
N PRO A 201 -4.41 -6.76 -22.63
CA PRO A 201 -3.15 -6.75 -23.37
C PRO A 201 -2.13 -5.75 -22.79
N SER A 202 -2.55 -4.58 -22.28
CA SER A 202 -1.61 -3.62 -21.69
C SER A 202 -0.96 -4.15 -20.41
N TYR A 203 -1.67 -4.97 -19.63
CA TYR A 203 -1.13 -5.58 -18.42
C TYR A 203 -0.26 -6.80 -18.70
N THR A 204 -0.66 -7.65 -19.65
CA THR A 204 0.10 -8.86 -20.01
C THR A 204 1.40 -8.54 -20.74
N SER A 205 1.44 -7.43 -21.49
CA SER A 205 2.69 -6.92 -22.11
C SER A 205 3.64 -6.24 -21.11
N LEU A 206 3.18 -5.96 -19.88
CA LEU A 206 3.94 -5.30 -18.82
C LEU A 206 4.39 -3.86 -19.15
N LYS A 207 3.77 -3.24 -20.16
CA LYS A 207 3.96 -1.82 -20.50
C LYS A 207 3.07 -0.95 -19.62
N ILE A 208 3.40 -0.87 -18.33
CA ILE A 208 2.54 -0.23 -17.32
C ILE A 208 2.29 1.26 -17.60
N HIS A 209 3.24 1.93 -18.24
CA HIS A 209 3.12 3.33 -18.62
C HIS A 209 2.13 3.59 -19.77
N GLU A 210 1.68 2.53 -20.47
CA GLU A 210 0.78 2.59 -21.63
C GLU A 210 -0.59 1.95 -21.32
N ILE A 211 -0.99 1.87 -20.04
CA ILE A 211 -2.27 1.30 -19.65
C ILE A 211 -3.42 2.24 -20.03
N THR A 212 -4.27 1.75 -20.92
CA THR A 212 -5.43 2.49 -21.43
C THR A 212 -6.54 2.61 -20.38
N ASP A 213 -7.40 3.61 -20.54
CA ASP A 213 -8.59 3.78 -19.69
C ASP A 213 -9.52 2.56 -19.77
N ALA A 214 -9.66 1.95 -20.95
CA ALA A 214 -10.50 0.77 -21.14
C ALA A 214 -9.99 -0.43 -20.34
N ASP A 215 -8.70 -0.73 -20.41
CA ASP A 215 -8.07 -1.82 -19.65
C ASP A 215 -8.16 -1.56 -18.15
N PHE A 216 -7.94 -0.31 -17.71
CA PHE A 216 -8.05 0.06 -16.30
C PHE A 216 -9.50 -0.03 -15.78
N GLU A 217 -10.48 0.47 -16.53
CA GLU A 217 -11.91 0.35 -16.18
C GLU A 217 -12.38 -1.10 -16.10
N LEU A 218 -11.89 -1.95 -17.01
CA LEU A 218 -12.20 -3.39 -17.00
C LEU A 218 -11.71 -4.04 -15.70
N LEU A 219 -10.47 -3.76 -15.28
CA LEU A 219 -9.93 -4.27 -14.03
C LEU A 219 -10.60 -3.64 -12.80
N LEU A 220 -10.96 -2.35 -12.89
CA LEU A 220 -11.62 -1.60 -11.82
C LEU A 220 -13.09 -2.04 -11.61
N GLY A 221 -13.73 -2.60 -12.63
CA GLY A 221 -15.13 -3.04 -12.59
C GLY A 221 -16.14 -1.88 -12.59
N ARG A 222 -15.69 -0.66 -12.91
CA ARG A 222 -16.51 0.56 -13.02
C ARG A 222 -15.79 1.62 -13.84
N LYS A 223 -16.54 2.64 -14.27
CA LYS A 223 -16.00 3.81 -14.95
C LYS A 223 -15.04 4.60 -14.06
N ILE A 224 -13.99 5.14 -14.67
CA ILE A 224 -13.04 6.05 -14.00
C ILE A 224 -13.83 7.29 -13.57
N PRO A 225 -13.76 7.69 -12.29
CA PRO A 225 -14.43 8.91 -11.82
C PRO A 225 -13.78 10.15 -12.43
N ASN A 226 -14.54 11.25 -12.56
CA ASN A 226 -14.02 12.50 -13.11
C ASN A 226 -12.80 12.98 -12.30
N PRO A 227 -11.62 13.13 -12.94
CA PRO A 227 -10.39 13.52 -12.25
C PRO A 227 -10.37 14.98 -11.83
N HIS A 228 -11.27 15.81 -12.36
CA HIS A 228 -11.30 17.25 -12.14
C HIS A 228 -12.39 17.71 -11.19
N PHE A 229 -12.17 18.87 -10.58
CA PHE A 229 -13.17 19.56 -9.78
C PHE A 229 -14.36 19.99 -10.65
N VAL A 230 -15.56 19.61 -10.21
CA VAL A 230 -16.80 19.95 -10.91
C VAL A 230 -17.35 21.26 -10.35
N PHE A 231 -17.23 22.32 -11.14
CA PHE A 231 -17.80 23.63 -10.85
C PHE A 231 -19.08 23.84 -11.67
N TYR A 232 -20.21 24.11 -11.01
CA TYR A 232 -21.47 24.43 -11.71
C TYR A 232 -21.59 25.93 -12.06
N LYS A 233 -20.74 26.77 -11.46
CA LYS A 233 -20.48 28.17 -11.82
C LYS A 233 -19.00 28.46 -11.60
N LYS A 234 -18.45 29.50 -12.24
CA LYS A 234 -17.01 29.89 -12.27
C LYS A 234 -16.21 29.69 -10.97
N ASN A 235 -16.83 29.81 -9.79
CA ASN A 235 -16.19 29.57 -8.48
C ASN A 235 -17.11 28.88 -7.47
N ARG A 236 -18.04 28.03 -7.92
CA ARG A 236 -19.00 27.36 -7.03
C ARG A 236 -19.09 25.86 -7.30
N MET A 237 -18.98 25.09 -6.23
CA MET A 237 -19.06 23.63 -6.20
C MET A 237 -20.22 23.17 -5.31
N ILE A 238 -20.76 22.00 -5.63
CA ILE A 238 -21.62 21.26 -4.73
C ILE A 238 -20.70 20.49 -3.78
N VAL A 239 -20.91 20.68 -2.48
CA VAL A 239 -20.16 19.99 -1.44
C VAL A 239 -20.73 18.60 -1.25
N ASP A 240 -19.86 17.61 -1.21
CA ASP A 240 -20.17 16.21 -0.91
C ASP A 240 -19.25 15.66 0.19
N TYR A 241 -19.27 14.34 0.39
CA TYR A 241 -18.44 13.66 1.39
C TYR A 241 -16.94 13.64 1.06
N ASN A 242 -16.59 13.81 -0.21
CA ASN A 242 -15.22 13.74 -0.72
C ASN A 242 -14.59 15.13 -0.85
N THR A 243 -15.42 16.17 -0.87
CA THR A 243 -14.99 17.56 -0.85
C THR A 243 -14.10 17.81 0.38
N THR A 244 -12.96 18.45 0.20
CA THR A 244 -12.04 18.78 1.29
C THR A 244 -12.42 20.07 1.98
N VAL A 245 -11.95 20.25 3.22
CA VAL A 245 -12.16 21.50 3.97
C VAL A 245 -11.60 22.71 3.19
N GLN A 246 -10.45 22.57 2.54
CA GLN A 246 -9.90 23.59 1.65
C GLN A 246 -10.87 23.97 0.52
N GLN A 247 -11.50 22.99 -0.12
CA GLN A 247 -12.41 23.21 -1.26
C GLN A 247 -13.71 23.92 -0.85
N LEU A 248 -14.08 23.92 0.45
CA LEU A 248 -15.27 24.65 0.91
C LEU A 248 -15.19 26.17 0.67
N LYS A 249 -14.02 26.73 0.32
CA LYS A 249 -13.91 28.11 -0.20
C LYS A 249 -14.77 28.34 -1.47
N TYR A 250 -15.06 27.27 -2.21
CA TYR A 250 -15.94 27.25 -3.38
C TYR A 250 -17.37 26.77 -3.06
N ALA A 251 -17.71 26.49 -1.81
CA ALA A 251 -19.03 26.00 -1.46
C ALA A 251 -20.15 26.96 -1.92
N ARG A 252 -21.30 26.40 -2.34
CA ARG A 252 -22.50 27.17 -2.70
C ARG A 252 -23.00 28.05 -1.55
N GLY A 253 -23.11 27.49 -0.36
CA GLY A 253 -23.53 28.16 0.86
C GLY A 253 -22.42 28.99 1.49
N TRP A 254 -22.79 30.11 2.12
CA TRP A 254 -21.83 30.98 2.82
C TRP A 254 -21.17 30.29 4.00
N SER A 255 -21.88 29.39 4.69
CA SER A 255 -21.40 28.68 5.87
C SER A 255 -20.20 27.78 5.57
N GLY A 256 -20.15 27.14 4.40
CA GLY A 256 -18.98 26.35 3.98
C GLY A 256 -17.76 27.24 3.73
N ARG A 257 -17.98 28.38 3.06
CA ARG A 257 -16.90 29.35 2.80
C ARG A 257 -16.36 29.95 4.09
N PHE A 258 -17.25 30.29 5.03
CA PHE A 258 -16.89 30.74 6.37
C PHE A 258 -16.10 29.67 7.12
N PHE A 259 -16.52 28.40 7.06
CA PHE A 259 -15.80 27.30 7.70
C PHE A 259 -14.37 27.15 7.17
N ALA A 260 -14.17 27.13 5.84
CA ALA A 260 -12.83 27.11 5.25
C ALA A 260 -11.98 28.30 5.68
N TRP A 261 -12.58 29.49 5.72
CA TRP A 261 -11.91 30.70 6.18
C TRP A 261 -11.49 30.59 7.65
N ALA A 262 -12.36 30.12 8.54
CA ALA A 262 -12.09 29.98 9.96
C ALA A 262 -10.93 29.01 10.23
N ILE A 263 -10.88 27.87 9.53
CA ILE A 263 -9.76 26.92 9.64
C ILE A 263 -8.45 27.55 9.15
N ARG A 264 -8.47 28.26 8.01
CA ARG A 264 -7.29 28.94 7.47
C ARG A 264 -6.81 30.06 8.40
N PHE A 265 -7.74 30.81 8.98
CA PHE A 265 -7.43 31.84 9.96
C PHE A 265 -6.80 31.23 11.21
N GLY A 266 -7.41 30.17 11.78
CA GLY A 266 -6.86 29.47 12.94
C GLY A 266 -5.45 28.93 12.71
N TYR A 267 -5.19 28.33 11.54
CA TYR A 267 -3.82 27.93 11.15
C TYR A 267 -2.84 29.12 11.18
N LYS A 268 -3.18 30.25 10.55
CA LYS A 268 -2.32 31.43 10.51
C LYS A 268 -2.11 32.02 11.91
N PHE A 269 -3.16 32.07 12.72
CA PHE A 269 -3.10 32.57 14.09
C PHE A 269 -2.21 31.70 14.97
N MET A 270 -2.37 30.37 14.93
CA MET A 270 -1.53 29.43 15.69
C MET A 270 -0.05 29.55 15.31
N ARG A 271 0.24 29.78 14.04
CA ARG A 271 1.61 30.04 13.57
C ARG A 271 2.14 31.38 14.09
N LEU A 272 1.31 32.41 14.16
CA LEU A 272 1.68 33.75 14.66
C LEU A 272 2.02 33.73 16.15
N ILE A 273 1.26 33.02 16.98
CA ILE A 273 1.53 32.88 18.42
C ILE A 273 2.62 31.84 18.75
N GLY A 274 3.39 31.38 17.76
CA GLY A 274 4.50 30.44 17.94
C GLY A 274 4.12 28.95 18.09
N GLN A 275 2.83 28.59 18.04
CA GLN A 275 2.36 27.20 18.15
C GLN A 275 2.49 26.41 16.83
N LYS A 276 3.72 26.27 16.33
CA LYS A 276 4.03 25.61 15.04
C LYS A 276 3.52 24.17 14.95
N LYS A 277 3.62 23.39 16.04
CA LYS A 277 3.14 22.00 16.07
C LYS A 277 1.63 21.90 15.80
N ILE A 278 0.84 22.75 16.47
CA ILE A 278 -0.62 22.78 16.30
C ILE A 278 -0.98 23.31 14.91
N ALA A 279 -0.30 24.36 14.43
CA ALA A 279 -0.50 24.87 13.08
C ALA A 279 -0.24 23.78 12.01
N ASN A 280 0.83 23.00 12.14
CA ASN A 280 1.14 21.90 11.23
C ASN A 280 0.06 20.81 11.29
N ILE A 281 -0.43 20.46 12.48
CA ILE A 281 -1.55 19.52 12.64
C ILE A 281 -2.81 20.06 11.94
N MET A 282 -3.15 21.34 12.08
CA MET A 282 -4.30 21.92 11.39
C MET A 282 -4.16 21.83 9.86
N GLN A 283 -2.97 22.14 9.34
CA GLN A 283 -2.71 22.09 7.90
C GLN A 283 -2.75 20.66 7.35
N MET A 284 -2.12 19.70 8.02
CA MET A 284 -2.00 18.32 7.54
C MET A 284 -3.26 17.49 7.85
N ALA A 285 -3.88 17.69 9.02
CA ALA A 285 -4.95 16.84 9.53
C ALA A 285 -6.36 17.45 9.40
N LEU A 286 -6.53 18.75 9.12
CA LEU A 286 -7.87 19.33 8.95
C LEU A 286 -8.07 19.90 7.55
N TYR A 287 -7.13 20.72 7.06
CA TYR A 287 -7.35 21.53 5.86
C TYR A 287 -7.52 20.71 4.58
N HIS A 288 -6.74 19.63 4.42
CA HIS A 288 -6.77 18.77 3.24
C HIS A 288 -7.67 17.54 3.40
N ASN A 289 -8.35 17.40 4.54
CA ASN A 289 -9.19 16.24 4.79
C ASN A 289 -10.57 16.36 4.13
N PRO A 290 -11.11 15.27 3.57
CA PRO A 290 -12.46 15.23 3.04
C PRO A 290 -13.50 15.34 4.16
N MET A 291 -14.69 15.85 3.85
CA MET A 291 -15.79 16.03 4.80
C MET A 291 -16.13 14.76 5.58
N ARG A 292 -16.06 13.59 4.94
CA ARG A 292 -16.26 12.28 5.58
C ARG A 292 -15.32 12.00 6.77
N ASN A 293 -14.14 12.61 6.80
CA ASN A 293 -13.20 12.42 7.90
C ASN A 293 -13.60 13.20 9.16
N ILE A 294 -14.41 14.26 9.05
CA ILE A 294 -14.91 14.98 10.23
C ILE A 294 -15.72 14.06 11.14
N SER A 295 -16.50 13.12 10.58
CA SER A 295 -17.25 12.18 11.41
C SER A 295 -16.38 11.11 12.08
N ARG A 296 -15.22 10.80 11.49
CA ARG A 296 -14.29 9.77 11.99
C ARG A 296 -13.28 10.34 12.99
N LEU A 297 -12.79 11.55 12.76
CA LEU A 297 -11.72 12.19 13.56
C LEU A 297 -12.25 12.89 14.83
N THR A 298 -13.56 13.12 14.93
CA THR A 298 -14.15 13.81 16.09
C THR A 298 -14.50 12.87 17.24
N GLY A 299 -14.04 11.61 17.22
CA GLY A 299 -14.34 10.64 18.29
C GLY A 299 -15.84 10.42 18.51
N GLY A 300 -16.66 10.59 17.45
CA GLY A 300 -18.11 10.49 17.52
C GLY A 300 -18.86 11.75 17.97
N ALA A 301 -18.17 12.89 18.15
CA ALA A 301 -18.83 14.18 18.43
C ALA A 301 -19.63 14.70 17.22
N VAL A 302 -19.18 14.39 16.00
CA VAL A 302 -19.95 14.58 14.77
C VAL A 302 -20.24 13.21 14.16
N LYS A 303 -21.51 12.82 14.10
CA LYS A 303 -21.93 11.56 13.47
C LYS A 303 -22.28 11.75 11.99
N TRP A 304 -22.47 10.67 11.23
CA TRP A 304 -22.88 10.73 9.82
C TRP A 304 -24.13 11.60 9.59
N GLY A 305 -25.23 11.40 10.33
CA GLY A 305 -26.42 12.24 10.16
C GLY A 305 -26.21 13.73 10.50
N GLN A 306 -25.25 14.05 11.37
CA GLN A 306 -24.83 15.43 11.62
C GLN A 306 -23.98 15.96 10.46
N LEU A 307 -23.08 15.14 9.92
CA LEU A 307 -22.32 15.47 8.73
C LEU A 307 -23.23 15.77 7.52
N ASP A 308 -24.32 15.01 7.32
CA ASP A 308 -25.31 15.34 6.29
C ASP A 308 -25.90 16.74 6.49
N GLY A 309 -26.16 17.11 7.75
CA GLY A 309 -26.65 18.43 8.11
C GLY A 309 -25.63 19.50 7.76
N LEU A 310 -24.35 19.28 8.07
CA LEU A 310 -23.24 20.16 7.69
C LEU A 310 -23.14 20.34 6.17
N ILE A 311 -23.11 19.23 5.42
CA ILE A 311 -23.06 19.26 3.95
C ILE A 311 -24.26 20.02 3.37
N MET A 312 -25.47 19.80 3.91
CA MET A 312 -26.67 20.53 3.51
C MET A 312 -26.55 22.04 3.78
N MET A 313 -26.00 22.43 4.93
CA MET A 313 -25.72 23.85 5.22
C MET A 313 -24.71 24.43 4.23
N PHE A 314 -23.62 23.71 3.95
CA PHE A 314 -22.57 24.14 3.02
C PHE A 314 -23.07 24.24 1.58
N ASN A 315 -24.15 23.54 1.23
CA ASN A 315 -24.84 23.66 -0.06
C ASN A 315 -25.92 24.75 -0.11
N GLY A 316 -26.00 25.63 0.90
CA GLY A 316 -26.88 26.80 0.90
C GLY A 316 -28.25 26.58 1.54
N HIS A 317 -28.53 25.39 2.06
CA HIS A 317 -29.75 25.09 2.80
C HIS A 317 -29.53 25.21 4.31
N PHE A 318 -29.08 26.38 4.77
CA PHE A 318 -28.59 26.58 6.13
C PHE A 318 -29.58 26.14 7.22
N PHE A 319 -30.79 26.70 7.24
CA PHE A 319 -31.77 26.37 8.28
C PHE A 319 -32.25 24.91 8.24
N LYS A 320 -32.44 24.34 7.04
CA LYS A 320 -32.81 22.93 6.87
C LYS A 320 -31.68 22.00 7.35
N GLY A 321 -30.44 22.31 7.00
CA GLY A 321 -29.26 21.58 7.41
C GLY A 321 -29.02 21.68 8.92
N LEU A 322 -29.22 22.85 9.52
CA LEU A 322 -29.12 23.07 10.96
C LEU A 322 -30.16 22.24 11.72
N ARG A 323 -31.41 22.23 11.26
CA ARG A 323 -32.46 21.37 11.81
C ARG A 323 -32.08 19.89 11.71
N LYS A 324 -31.54 19.45 10.57
CA LYS A 324 -31.08 18.06 10.37
C LYS A 324 -29.93 17.71 11.31
N PHE A 325 -28.94 18.61 11.47
CA PHE A 325 -27.79 18.45 12.36
C PHE A 325 -28.24 18.20 13.81
N PHE A 326 -29.09 19.08 14.35
CA PHE A 326 -29.57 18.93 15.73
C PHE A 326 -30.51 17.74 15.91
N LYS A 327 -31.38 17.45 14.93
CA LYS A 327 -32.26 16.26 14.96
C LYS A 327 -31.45 14.97 15.00
N ALA A 328 -30.40 14.87 14.18
CA ALA A 328 -29.49 13.72 14.16
C ALA A 328 -28.69 13.58 15.46
N GLY A 329 -28.29 14.69 16.09
CA GLY A 329 -27.67 14.70 17.41
C GLY A 329 -28.61 14.24 18.53
N LYS A 330 -29.89 14.64 18.49
CA LYS A 330 -30.91 14.28 19.51
C LYS A 330 -31.36 12.83 19.45
N LYS A 331 -31.51 12.23 18.25
CA LYS A 331 -32.01 10.85 18.06
C LYS A 331 -31.21 9.79 18.83
N ASN A 332 -29.98 10.12 19.24
CA ASN A 332 -29.08 9.22 19.97
C ASN A 332 -28.91 9.55 21.48
N LYS A 333 -29.32 10.74 21.96
CA LYS A 333 -29.37 11.00 23.42
C LYS A 333 -30.42 10.10 24.09
N ASN A 334 -31.50 9.77 23.39
CA ASN A 334 -32.51 8.82 23.89
C ASN A 334 -31.98 7.37 23.96
N ILE A 335 -31.04 6.97 23.09
CA ILE A 335 -30.45 5.63 23.14
C ILE A 335 -29.45 5.49 24.30
N LYS A 336 -28.70 6.56 24.63
CA LYS A 336 -27.83 6.56 25.82
C LYS A 336 -28.60 6.66 27.15
N LYS A 337 -29.79 7.27 27.16
CA LYS A 337 -30.65 7.33 28.36
C LYS A 337 -31.40 6.04 28.67
N VAL A 338 -31.52 5.10 27.72
CA VAL A 338 -32.16 3.79 27.91
C VAL A 338 -31.16 2.72 28.37
N LYS A 339 -29.86 3.06 28.45
CA LYS A 339 -28.78 2.17 28.93
C LYS A 339 -28.02 2.74 30.15
N ALA A 340 -28.63 3.64 30.90
CA ALA A 340 -28.08 4.19 32.15
C ALA A 340 -28.99 3.82 33.31
#